data_AF-A0A5K1GQ43-F1
#
_entry.id   AF-A0A5K1GQ43-F1
#
_cell.length_a   1.000
_cell.length_b   1.000
_cell.length_c   1.000
_cell.angle_alpha   90.00
_cell.angle_beta   90.00
_cell.angle_gamma   90.00
#
_symmetry.space_group_name_H-M   'P 1'
#
loop_
_entity.id
_entity.type
_entity.pdbx_description
1 polymer ?
#
loop_
_entity_poly.entity_id
_entity_poly.type
_entity_poly.pdbx_seq_one_letter_code
_entity_poly.pdbx_strand_id
1 'polypeptide(L)'
;VAVEIPYIILQVILFTFIVYSMIGFQWTLIKFVWFISFVFLGFMYFTLLGMMLVSFLPSLEMAAALSFFFFVLWNLFSGFFLPRP
;
A
#
# COMPACT_ATOMS: atom_id res chain seq x y z
N VAL A 1 -2.72 -15.52 -4.02
CA VAL A 1 -3.72 -14.54 -4.49
C VAL A 1 -5.07 -14.65 -3.78
N ALA A 2 -5.92 -15.67 -4.04
CA ALA A 2 -7.28 -15.68 -3.46
C ALA A 2 -7.33 -15.71 -1.91
N VAL A 3 -6.34 -16.37 -1.29
CA VAL A 3 -6.22 -16.44 0.19
C VAL A 3 -5.74 -15.12 0.80
N GLU A 4 -5.06 -14.25 0.06
CA GLU A 4 -4.50 -13.00 0.60
C GLU A 4 -5.54 -11.89 0.69
N ILE A 5 -6.57 -11.93 -0.16
CA ILE A 5 -7.61 -10.89 -0.22
C ILE A 5 -8.33 -10.73 1.14
N PRO A 6 -8.83 -11.79 1.82
CA PRO A 6 -9.44 -11.66 3.13
C PRO A 6 -8.51 -11.08 4.20
N TYR A 7 -7.23 -11.46 4.19
CA TYR A 7 -6.25 -10.94 5.14
C TYR A 7 -5.98 -9.46 4.93
N ILE A 8 -5.83 -9.04 3.67
CA ILE A 8 -5.60 -7.63 3.32
C ILE A 8 -6.83 -6.79 3.68
N ILE A 9 -8.05 -7.28 3.44
CA ILE A 9 -9.28 -6.59 3.84
C ILE A 9 -9.30 -6.35 5.36
N LEU A 10 -9.05 -7.39 6.16
CA LEU A 10 -9.05 -7.27 7.61
C LEU A 10 -7.94 -6.32 8.10
N GLN A 11 -6.73 -6.45 7.54
CA GLN A 11 -5.59 -5.58 7.85
C GLN A 11 -5.89 -4.12 7.53
N VAL A 12 -6.48 -3.84 6.37
CA VAL A 12 -6.82 -2.47 5.95
C VAL A 12 -7.90 -1.88 6.86
N ILE A 13 -8.92 -2.64 7.24
CA ILE A 13 -9.96 -2.17 8.17
C ILE A 13 -9.34 -1.76 9.51
N LEU A 14 -8.51 -2.63 10.10
CA LEU A 14 -7.86 -2.34 11.38
C LEU A 14 -6.92 -1.14 11.28
N PHE A 15 -6.08 -1.10 10.25
CA PHE A 15 -5.10 -0.04 10.04
C PHE A 15 -5.78 1.31 9.80
N THR A 16 -6.77 1.35 8.90
CA THR A 16 -7.47 2.60 8.56
C THR A 16 -8.27 3.14 9.73
N PHE A 17 -8.92 2.27 10.52
CA PHE A 17 -9.68 2.70 11.69
C PHE A 17 -8.78 3.41 12.73
N ILE A 18 -7.59 2.86 13.01
CA ILE A 18 -6.64 3.45 13.94
C ILE A 18 -6.07 4.76 13.36
N VAL A 19 -5.55 4.72 12.14
CA VAL A 19 -4.82 5.84 11.54
C VAL A 19 -5.75 7.02 11.25
N TYR A 20 -6.96 6.76 10.74
CA TYR A 20 -7.93 7.82 10.46
C TYR A 20 -8.33 8.58 11.73
N SER A 21 -8.46 7.85 12.85
CA SER A 21 -8.71 8.43 14.17
C SER A 21 -7.54 9.30 14.65
N MET A 22 -6.30 8.83 14.48
CA MET A 22 -5.10 9.51 14.95
C MET A 22 -4.76 10.78 14.18
N ILE A 23 -5.05 10.83 12.88
CA ILE A 23 -4.80 12.02 12.05
C ILE A 23 -5.78 13.16 12.37
N GLY A 24 -6.93 12.84 12.99
CA GLY A 24 -7.97 13.83 13.31
C GLY A 24 -8.78 14.26 12.08
N PHE A 25 -8.95 13.37 11.10
CA PHE A 25 -9.79 13.65 9.93
C PHE A 25 -11.27 13.78 10.29
N GLN A 26 -12.01 14.51 9.46
CA GLN A 26 -13.45 14.66 9.62
C GLN A 26 -14.19 13.35 9.40
N TRP A 27 -14.82 12.84 10.46
CA TRP A 27 -15.67 11.64 10.42
C TRP A 27 -16.91 11.84 9.55
N THR A 28 -16.75 11.57 8.26
CA THR A 28 -17.84 11.47 7.30
C THR A 28 -17.72 10.15 6.57
N LEU A 29 -18.82 9.41 6.47
CA LEU A 29 -18.82 8.04 5.94
C LEU A 29 -18.24 7.99 4.52
N ILE A 30 -18.53 9.01 3.71
CA ILE A 30 -17.99 9.14 2.34
C ILE A 30 -16.46 9.27 2.35
N LYS A 31 -15.88 10.19 3.13
CA LYS A 31 -14.41 10.38 3.18
C LYS A 31 -13.71 9.17 3.79
N PHE A 32 -14.34 8.52 4.77
CA PHE A 32 -13.80 7.33 5.39
C PHE A 32 -13.77 6.14 4.41
N VAL A 33 -14.83 5.91 3.64
CA VAL A 33 -14.87 4.87 2.60
C VAL A 33 -13.86 5.15 1.49
N TRP A 34 -13.71 6.41 1.06
CA TRP A 34 -12.67 6.79 0.12
C TRP A 34 -11.27 6.49 0.67
N PHE A 35 -10.99 6.87 1.91
CA PHE A 35 -9.72 6.59 2.56
C PHE A 35 -9.42 5.08 2.64
N ILE A 36 -10.40 4.28 3.05
CA ILE A 36 -10.29 2.81 3.06
C ILE A 36 -9.97 2.28 1.66
N SER A 37 -10.66 2.79 0.64
CA SER A 37 -10.50 2.34 -0.74
C SER A 37 -9.08 2.63 -1.27
N PHE A 38 -8.54 3.82 -1.00
CA PHE A 38 -7.17 4.17 -1.38
C PHE A 38 -6.13 3.31 -0.65
N VAL A 39 -6.30 3.09 0.65
CA VAL A 39 -5.38 2.25 1.44
C VAL A 39 -5.48 0.79 0.99
N PHE A 40 -6.68 0.27 0.73
CA PHE A 40 -6.88 -1.08 0.22
C PHE A 40 -6.19 -1.31 -1.12
N LEU A 41 -6.38 -0.40 -2.07
CA LEU A 41 -5.72 -0.48 -3.39
C LEU A 41 -4.20 -0.40 -3.26
N GLY A 42 -3.69 0.46 -2.37
CA GLY A 42 -2.25 0.55 -2.10
C GLY A 42 -1.67 -0.75 -1.55
N PHE A 43 -2.29 -1.33 -0.53
CA PHE A 43 -1.84 -2.60 0.07
C PHE A 43 -1.90 -3.74 -0.94
N MET A 44 -3.03 -3.89 -1.67
CA MET A 44 -3.18 -4.88 -2.74
C MET A 44 -2.08 -4.73 -3.81
N TYR A 45 -1.80 -3.51 -4.26
CA TYR A 45 -0.77 -3.24 -5.26
C TYR A 45 0.61 -3.70 -4.80
N PHE A 46 1.03 -3.33 -3.58
CA PHE A 46 2.34 -3.73 -3.06
C PHE A 46 2.45 -5.24 -2.83
N THR A 47 1.39 -5.91 -2.36
CA THR A 47 1.39 -7.37 -2.18
C THR A 47 1.50 -8.10 -3.51
N LEU A 48 0.73 -7.68 -4.53
CA LEU A 48 0.80 -8.27 -5.88
C LEU A 48 2.17 -8.04 -6.53
N LEU A 49 2.73 -6.84 -6.38
CA LEU A 49 4.05 -6.50 -6.90
C LEU A 49 5.14 -7.35 -6.23
N GLY A 50 5.09 -7.52 -4.91
CA GLY A 50 6.02 -8.38 -4.17
C GLY A 50 5.97 -9.83 -4.66
N MET A 51 4.76 -10.41 -4.80
CA MET A 51 4.60 -11.77 -5.32
C MET A 51 5.12 -11.92 -6.75
N MET A 52 4.85 -10.93 -7.62
CA MET A 52 5.37 -10.94 -8.99
C MET A 52 6.89 -10.97 -8.98
N LEU A 53 7.55 -10.11 -8.20
CA LEU A 53 9.00 -10.06 -8.15
C LEU A 53 9.62 -11.34 -7.57
N VAL A 54 9.02 -11.94 -6.54
CA VAL A 54 9.48 -13.23 -6.00
C VAL A 54 9.37 -14.34 -7.04
N SER A 55 8.36 -14.31 -7.91
CA SER A 55 8.22 -15.32 -8.98
C SER A 55 9.22 -15.12 -10.14
N PHE A 56 9.68 -13.90 -10.37
CA PHE A 56 10.58 -13.56 -11.47
C PHE A 56 12.05 -13.73 -11.12
N LEU A 57 12.43 -13.51 -9.86
CA LEU A 57 13.82 -13.55 -9.43
C LEU A 57 14.19 -14.89 -8.78
N PRO A 58 15.43 -15.38 -8.99
CA PRO A 58 15.86 -16.66 -8.47
C PRO A 58 16.20 -16.65 -6.97
N SER A 59 16.33 -15.46 -6.34
CA SER A 59 16.58 -15.33 -4.91
C SER A 59 15.63 -14.32 -4.26
N LEU A 60 15.23 -14.62 -3.02
CA LEU A 60 14.35 -13.77 -2.23
C LEU A 60 15.00 -12.41 -1.92
N GLU A 61 16.31 -12.39 -1.68
CA GLU A 61 17.07 -11.18 -1.40
C GLU A 61 17.06 -10.20 -2.59
N MET A 62 17.25 -10.71 -3.81
CA MET A 62 17.18 -9.88 -5.01
C MET A 62 15.76 -9.36 -5.25
N ALA A 63 14.73 -10.18 -5.01
CA ALA A 63 13.34 -9.74 -5.11
C ALA A 63 13.00 -8.63 -4.10
N ALA A 64 13.48 -8.76 -2.87
CA ALA A 64 13.32 -7.74 -1.83
C ALA A 64 14.04 -6.43 -2.19
N ALA A 65 15.30 -6.52 -2.65
CA ALA A 65 16.09 -5.36 -3.06
C ALA A 65 15.42 -4.59 -4.22
N LEU A 66 14.92 -5.31 -5.22
CA LEU A 66 14.24 -4.70 -6.36
C LEU A 66 12.88 -4.09 -5.96
N SER A 67 12.11 -4.76 -5.11
CA SER A 67 10.85 -4.23 -4.56
C SER A 67 11.09 -2.91 -3.82
N PHE A 68 12.14 -2.86 -2.99
CA PHE A 68 12.52 -1.66 -2.25
C PHE A 68 12.95 -0.52 -3.18
N PHE A 69 13.71 -0.83 -4.23
CA PHE A 69 14.10 0.15 -5.25
C PHE A 69 12.88 0.81 -5.90
N PHE A 70 11.88 0.00 -6.33
CA PHE A 70 10.63 0.54 -6.86
C PHE A 70 9.85 1.37 -5.84
N PHE A 71 9.83 0.95 -4.57
CA PHE A 71 9.18 1.71 -3.50
C PHE A 71 9.81 3.10 -3.29
N VAL A 72 11.14 3.19 -3.33
CA VAL A 72 11.86 4.47 -3.21
C VAL A 72 11.56 5.37 -4.41
N LEU A 73 11.59 4.83 -5.63
CA LEU A 73 11.23 5.58 -6.84
C LEU A 73 9.80 6.13 -6.78
N TRP A 74 8.83 5.30 -6.38
CA TRP A 74 7.45 5.72 -6.22
C TRP A 74 7.31 6.86 -5.20
N ASN A 75 8.00 6.77 -4.06
CA ASN A 75 8.01 7.82 -3.05
C ASN A 75 8.63 9.12 -3.57
N LEU A 76 9.73 9.04 -4.32
CA LEU A 76 10.41 10.21 -4.87
C LEU A 76 9.48 11.01 -5.81
N PHE A 77 8.78 10.30 -6.69
CA PHE A 77 7.86 10.92 -7.65
C PHE A 77 6.43 11.09 -7.13
N SER A 78 6.16 10.79 -5.86
CA SER A 78 4.83 10.91 -5.22
C SER A 78 4.33 12.36 -5.06
N GLY A 79 5.19 13.35 -5.36
CA GLY A 79 4.84 14.77 -5.31
C GLY A 79 5.03 15.41 -3.94
N PHE A 80 5.41 14.62 -2.94
CA PHE A 80 5.74 15.10 -1.60
C PHE A 80 7.21 15.51 -1.48
N PHE A 81 8.14 14.64 -1.91
CA PHE A 81 9.59 14.91 -1.87
C PHE A 81 10.05 15.81 -3.01
N LEU A 82 9.66 15.51 -4.25
CA LEU A 82 9.79 16.45 -5.36
C LEU A 82 8.46 17.16 -5.56
N PRO A 83 8.37 18.48 -5.28
CA PRO A 83 7.22 19.26 -5.66
C PRO A 83 7.13 19.27 -7.19
N ARG A 84 6.00 18.79 -7.69
CA ARG A 84 5.68 18.85 -9.12
C ARG A 84 5.17 20.28 -9.41
N PRO A 85 5.56 20.91 -10.54
CA PRO A 85 4.93 22.16 -10.97
C PRO A 85 3.42 21.98 -11.18
#